data_AF-A0A164S4R6-F1
#
_entry.id   AF-A0A164S4R6-F1
#
_cell.length_a   1.000
_cell.length_b   1.000
_cell.length_c   1.000
_cell.angle_alpha   90.00
_cell.angle_beta   90.00
_cell.angle_gamma   90.00
#
_symmetry.space_group_name_H-M   'P 1'
#
loop_
_entity.id
_entity.type
_entity.pdbx_description
1 polymer ?
#
loop_
_entity_poly.entity_id
_entity_poly.type
_entity_poly.pdbx_seq_one_letter_code
_entity_poly.pdbx_strand_id
1 'polypeptide(L)'
;MMMKRRFQVKMGAQQYHQNGGHARDIQTRSDRELVFLLQKDPTQRTVHEINRIWMALRPMGAFGLLRDSALRSLCRVIRYERHDANDILYCRGELCSCWYVLLCGSVFIDGSMYLPGAR
;
A
#
# COMPACT_ATOMS: atom_id res chain seq x y z
N MET A 1 8.14 -17.49 21.90
CA MET A 1 8.65 -16.28 21.23
C MET A 1 7.51 -15.66 20.41
N MET A 2 6.77 -14.70 20.98
CA MET A 2 5.60 -14.10 20.33
C MET A 2 6.07 -13.11 19.27
N MET A 3 6.11 -13.55 18.01
CA MET A 3 6.20 -12.64 16.87
C MET A 3 4.93 -11.77 16.85
N LYS A 4 5.02 -10.57 17.44
CA LYS A 4 4.02 -9.53 17.27
C LYS A 4 3.82 -9.35 15.78
N ARG A 5 2.66 -9.77 15.26
CA ARG A 5 2.22 -9.55 13.88
C ARG A 5 2.15 -8.05 13.65
N ARG A 6 3.27 -7.43 13.29
CA ARG A 6 3.35 -6.05 12.85
C ARG A 6 2.85 -6.05 11.40
N PHE A 7 1.56 -5.79 11.24
CA PHE A 7 1.00 -5.44 9.94
C PHE A 7 1.50 -4.03 9.59
N GLN A 8 2.68 -3.95 8.99
CA GLN A 8 3.12 -2.74 8.30
C GLN A 8 2.71 -2.94 6.85
N VAL A 9 1.69 -2.21 6.42
CA VAL A 9 1.42 -2.04 4.99
C VAL A 9 2.34 -0.92 4.53
N LYS A 10 3.27 -1.27 3.66
CA LYS A 10 4.19 -0.37 2.96
C LYS A 10 3.79 -0.34 1.47
N MET A 11 4.15 0.71 0.75
CA MET A 11 3.57 1.05 -0.55
C MET A 11 4.74 1.46 -1.46
N GLY A 12 4.78 1.11 -2.75
CA GLY A 12 5.94 1.40 -3.62
C GLY A 12 5.50 1.62 -5.07
N ALA A 13 6.32 2.27 -5.91
CA ALA A 13 5.93 2.81 -7.22
C ALA A 13 6.83 2.32 -8.39
N GLN A 14 6.27 2.45 -9.61
CA GLN A 14 6.74 2.37 -11.02
C GLN A 14 8.13 1.76 -11.37
N GLN A 15 8.21 0.84 -12.35
CA GLN A 15 8.35 1.22 -13.78
C GLN A 15 7.69 0.27 -14.80
N TYR A 16 7.20 0.89 -15.87
CA TYR A 16 6.59 0.32 -17.07
C TYR A 16 7.40 0.72 -18.32
N HIS A 17 7.74 -0.25 -19.17
CA HIS A 17 8.18 -0.09 -20.57
C HIS A 17 8.03 -1.47 -21.25
N GLN A 18 7.31 -1.71 -22.35
CA GLN A 18 6.60 -0.87 -23.32
C GLN A 18 5.29 -1.57 -23.75
N ASN A 19 4.33 -0.77 -24.24
CA ASN A 19 3.04 -1.11 -24.89
C ASN A 19 1.75 -1.10 -24.02
N GLY A 20 1.32 0.11 -23.67
CA GLY A 20 -0.11 0.49 -23.71
C GLY A 20 -1.01 0.17 -22.51
N GLY A 21 -0.50 -0.46 -21.46
CA GLY A 21 -1.25 -0.74 -20.23
C GLY A 21 -1.29 0.48 -19.31
N HIS A 22 -2.48 1.08 -19.12
CA HIS A 22 -2.69 2.22 -18.24
C HIS A 22 -2.53 1.78 -16.78
N ALA A 23 -1.32 1.91 -16.22
CA ALA A 23 -1.13 1.86 -14.77
C ALA A 23 -2.03 2.93 -14.13
N ARG A 24 -2.67 2.62 -13.00
CA ARG A 24 -3.39 3.65 -12.25
C ARG A 24 -2.39 4.70 -11.81
N ASP A 25 -2.46 5.88 -12.40
CA ASP A 25 -1.80 7.06 -11.88
C ASP A 25 -2.53 7.53 -10.62
N ILE A 26 -1.79 8.11 -9.67
CA ILE A 26 -2.33 8.83 -8.51
C ILE A 26 -2.99 10.12 -9.01
N GLN A 27 -4.14 10.01 -9.66
CA GLN A 27 -4.80 11.13 -10.32
C GLN A 27 -6.01 11.65 -9.53
N THR A 28 -6.64 10.85 -8.66
CA THR A 28 -7.79 11.34 -7.91
C THR A 28 -7.37 12.19 -6.72
N ARG A 29 -8.17 13.22 -6.40
CA ARG A 29 -7.98 14.06 -5.20
C ARG A 29 -7.92 13.21 -3.93
N SER A 30 -8.68 12.12 -3.90
CA SER A 30 -8.74 11.17 -2.79
C SER A 30 -7.42 10.39 -2.62
N ASP A 31 -6.75 10.01 -3.71
CA ASP A 31 -5.46 9.31 -3.62
C ASP A 31 -4.37 10.22 -3.07
N ARG A 32 -4.35 11.49 -3.49
CA ARG A 32 -3.39 12.48 -2.99
C ARG A 32 -3.56 12.74 -1.50
N GLU A 33 -4.81 12.85 -1.05
CA GLU A 33 -5.10 13.01 0.37
C GLU A 33 -4.69 11.76 1.17
N LEU A 34 -4.99 10.57 0.66
CA LEU A 34 -4.58 9.33 1.29
C LEU A 34 -3.05 9.27 1.45
N VAL A 35 -2.30 9.56 0.38
CA VAL A 35 -0.83 9.61 0.42
C VAL A 35 -0.34 10.59 1.47
N PHE A 36 -0.89 11.81 1.49
CA PHE A 36 -0.53 12.83 2.49
C PHE A 36 -0.75 12.34 3.93
N LEU A 37 -1.91 11.74 4.21
CA LEU A 37 -2.23 11.21 5.54
C LEU A 37 -1.34 10.03 5.93
N LEU A 38 -0.95 9.19 4.96
CA LEU A 38 -0.12 8.02 5.18
C LEU A 38 1.38 8.35 5.32
N GLN A 39 1.83 9.51 4.85
CA GLN A 39 3.19 10.03 5.07
C GLN A 39 3.41 10.48 6.51
N LYS A 40 2.34 10.91 7.21
CA LYS A 40 2.41 11.27 8.63
C LYS A 40 2.77 10.05 9.48
N ASP A 41 3.61 10.23 10.51
CA ASP A 41 3.94 9.16 11.46
C ASP A 41 2.66 8.58 12.08
N PRO A 42 2.45 7.24 12.08
CA PRO A 42 1.21 6.66 12.57
C PRO A 42 0.88 6.99 14.03
N THR A 43 1.89 7.22 14.88
CA THR A 43 1.69 7.59 16.29
C THR A 43 1.21 9.02 16.49
N GLN A 44 1.37 9.88 15.47
CA GLN A 44 0.97 11.28 15.48
C GLN A 44 -0.37 11.55 14.79
N ARG A 45 -1.03 10.51 14.25
CA ARG A 45 -2.32 10.66 13.56
C ARG A 45 -3.46 10.85 14.56
N THR A 46 -4.30 11.84 14.28
CA THR A 46 -5.54 12.10 15.02
C THR A 46 -6.62 11.08 14.66
N VAL A 47 -7.65 10.97 15.51
CA VAL A 47 -8.82 10.11 15.24
C VAL A 47 -9.51 10.50 13.93
N HIS A 48 -9.56 11.80 13.61
CA HIS A 48 -10.15 12.29 12.36
C HIS A 48 -9.35 11.81 11.14
N GLU A 49 -8.03 11.95 11.16
CA GLU A 49 -7.14 11.47 10.08
C GLU A 49 -7.23 9.95 9.90
N ILE A 50 -7.28 9.19 11.00
CA ILE A 50 -7.49 7.73 10.95
C ILE A 50 -8.82 7.39 10.26
N ASN A 51 -9.89 8.15 10.53
CA ASN A 51 -11.18 7.93 9.89
C ASN A 51 -11.14 8.25 8.38
N ARG A 52 -10.44 9.31 7.97
CA ARG A 52 -10.23 9.65 6.55
C ARG A 52 -9.47 8.53 5.82
N ILE A 53 -8.41 8.00 6.43
CA ILE A 53 -7.67 6.84 5.90
C ILE A 53 -8.62 5.64 5.75
N TRP A 54 -9.39 5.31 6.78
CA TRP A 54 -10.35 4.20 6.73
C TRP A 54 -11.35 4.34 5.58
N MET A 55 -11.92 5.53 5.40
CA MET A 55 -12.88 5.81 4.32
C MET A 55 -12.26 5.62 2.94
N ALA A 56 -10.99 5.99 2.77
CA ALA A 56 -10.27 5.82 1.51
C ALA A 56 -9.86 4.35 1.23
N LEU A 57 -9.48 3.59 2.27
CA LEU A 57 -9.05 2.19 2.12
C LEU A 57 -10.24 1.23 1.95
N ARG A 58 -11.39 1.50 2.57
CA ARG A 58 -12.55 0.60 2.55
C ARG A 58 -13.04 0.18 1.16
N PRO A 59 -13.15 1.06 0.15
CA PRO A 59 -13.56 0.66 -1.20
C PRO A 59 -12.48 -0.09 -1.99
N MET A 60 -11.24 -0.16 -1.51
CA MET A 60 -10.17 -0.86 -2.21
C MET A 60 -10.33 -2.37 -2.06
N GLY A 61 -10.33 -3.10 -3.19
CA GLY A 61 -10.51 -4.56 -3.20
C GLY A 61 -9.52 -5.32 -2.31
N ALA A 62 -8.28 -4.82 -2.19
CA ALA A 62 -7.24 -5.40 -1.34
C ALA A 62 -7.64 -5.49 0.15
N PHE A 63 -8.52 -4.60 0.63
CA PHE A 63 -8.99 -4.57 2.01
C PHE A 63 -10.45 -5.03 2.18
N GLY A 64 -11.12 -5.43 1.09
CA GLY A 64 -12.54 -5.80 1.11
C GLY A 64 -12.87 -6.98 2.02
N LEU A 65 -11.92 -7.90 2.22
CA LEU A 65 -12.06 -9.06 3.09
C LEU A 65 -11.84 -8.74 4.58
N LEU A 66 -11.30 -7.57 4.91
CA LEU A 66 -11.07 -7.20 6.30
C LEU A 66 -12.38 -6.74 6.95
N ARG A 67 -12.62 -7.22 8.17
CA ARG A 67 -13.66 -6.67 9.06
C ARG A 67 -13.32 -5.23 9.43
N ASP A 68 -14.34 -4.42 9.68
CA ASP A 68 -14.16 -2.99 10.00
C ASP A 68 -13.22 -2.73 11.18
N SER A 69 -13.29 -3.56 12.22
CA SER A 69 -12.40 -3.46 13.39
C SER A 69 -10.94 -3.74 13.05
N ALA A 70 -10.68 -4.70 12.15
CA ALA A 70 -9.34 -5.03 11.67
C ALA A 70 -8.81 -3.91 10.76
N LEU A 71 -9.65 -3.39 9.86
CA LEU A 71 -9.28 -2.27 8.99
C LEU A 71 -8.99 -1.01 9.80
N ARG A 72 -9.78 -0.70 10.84
CA ARG A 72 -9.50 0.41 11.74
C ARG A 72 -8.18 0.25 12.51
N SER A 73 -7.87 -0.97 12.94
CA SER A 73 -6.58 -1.28 13.56
C SER A 73 -5.44 -1.07 12.58
N LEU A 74 -5.62 -1.47 11.32
CA LEU A 74 -4.65 -1.26 10.25
C LEU A 74 -4.41 0.23 9.96
N CYS A 75 -5.45 1.05 9.94
CA CYS A 75 -5.35 2.51 9.68
C CYS A 75 -4.41 3.22 10.68
N ARG A 76 -4.23 2.66 11.87
CA ARG A 76 -3.32 3.17 12.92
C ARG A 76 -1.85 2.85 12.69
N VAL A 77 -1.53 1.95 11.76
CA VAL A 77 -0.15 1.45 11.59
C VAL A 77 0.34 1.46 10.14
N ILE A 78 -0.56 1.55 9.16
CA ILE A 78 -0.25 1.65 7.73
C ILE A 78 0.62 2.88 7.41
N ARG A 79 1.54 2.73 6.46
CA ARG A 79 2.49 3.77 6.06
C ARG A 79 2.55 3.87 4.55
N TYR A 80 2.79 5.08 4.06
CA TYR A 80 3.17 5.30 2.67
C TYR A 80 4.68 5.17 2.55
N GLU A 81 5.12 4.46 1.52
CA GLU A 81 6.51 4.50 1.07
C GLU A 81 6.51 4.82 -0.42
N ARG A 82 7.63 5.32 -0.91
CA ARG A 82 7.87 5.50 -2.34
C ARG A 82 9.16 4.78 -2.63
N HIS A 83 9.11 3.96 -3.67
CA HIS A 83 10.24 3.21 -4.18
C HIS A 83 10.43 3.66 -5.62
N ASP A 84 11.69 3.84 -6.01
CA ASP A 84 12.06 4.18 -7.38
C ASP A 84 12.27 2.90 -8.18
N ALA A 85 12.46 3.04 -9.50
CA ALA A 85 12.69 1.90 -10.37
C ALA A 85 13.95 1.13 -9.94
N ASN A 86 13.85 -0.20 -9.99
CA ASN A 86 14.89 -1.17 -9.59
C ASN A 86 15.11 -1.34 -8.08
N ASP A 87 14.33 -0.67 -7.22
CA ASP A 87 14.35 -0.98 -5.79
C ASP A 87 13.89 -2.41 -5.54
N ILE A 88 14.72 -3.17 -4.82
CA ILE A 88 14.41 -4.54 -4.43
C ILE A 88 13.58 -4.51 -3.15
N LEU A 89 12.29 -4.83 -3.26
CA LEU A 89 11.37 -4.83 -2.11
C LEU A 89 11.55 -6.06 -1.19
N TYR A 90 11.94 -7.21 -1.75
CA TYR A 90 12.22 -8.44 -1.01
C TYR A 90 13.05 -9.42 -1.84
N CYS A 91 13.87 -10.24 -1.19
CA CYS A 91 14.56 -11.36 -1.82
C CYS A 91 13.96 -12.72 -1.40
N ARG A 92 14.03 -13.71 -2.30
CA ARG A 92 13.61 -15.08 -2.00
C ARG A 92 14.47 -15.66 -0.87
N GLY A 93 13.83 -16.18 0.17
CA GLY A 93 14.50 -16.77 1.33
C GLY A 93 14.69 -15.81 2.51
N GLU A 94 14.35 -14.53 2.36
CA GLU A 94 14.37 -13.58 3.47
C GLU A 94 13.09 -13.64 4.32
N LEU A 95 13.23 -13.26 5.59
CA LEU A 95 12.08 -13.15 6.50
C LEU A 95 11.19 -11.97 6.08
N CYS A 96 9.96 -12.26 5.67
CA CYS A 96 8.97 -11.22 5.37
C CYS A 96 8.56 -10.49 6.66
N SER A 97 8.91 -9.21 6.75
CA SER A 97 8.61 -8.34 7.89
C SER A 97 7.37 -7.47 7.71
N CYS A 98 6.87 -7.34 6.48
CA CYS A 98 5.80 -6.42 6.09
C CYS A 98 5.01 -6.93 4.89
N TRP A 99 3.85 -6.31 4.65
CA TRP A 99 2.97 -6.59 3.51
C TRP A 99 2.91 -5.34 2.63
N TYR A 100 2.75 -5.51 1.32
CA TYR A 100 2.65 -4.38 0.40
C TYR A 100 1.30 -4.36 -0.32
N VAL A 101 0.74 -3.16 -0.49
CA VAL A 101 -0.40 -2.91 -1.38
C VAL A 101 0.01 -1.85 -2.37
N LEU A 102 -0.08 -2.18 -3.66
CA LEU A 102 0.32 -1.29 -4.74
C LEU A 102 -0.80 -0.30 -5.07
N LEU A 103 -0.59 1.01 -4.88
CA LEU A 103 -1.55 2.03 -5.31
C LEU A 103 -1.38 2.42 -6.77
N CYS A 104 -0.13 2.56 -7.20
CA CYS A 104 0.23 3.03 -8.53
C CYS A 104 1.51 2.33 -9.02
N GLY A 105 1.70 2.33 -10.33
CA GLY A 105 2.88 1.73 -10.96
C GLY A 105 2.78 0.22 -11.18
N SER A 106 3.91 -0.46 -11.06
CA SER A 106 4.07 -1.89 -11.35
C SER A 106 5.16 -2.48 -10.48
N VAL A 107 5.06 -3.79 -10.20
CA VAL A 107 6.13 -4.57 -9.58
C VAL A 107 6.46 -5.78 -10.43
N PHE A 108 7.74 -6.14 -10.49
CA PHE A 108 8.21 -7.32 -11.19
C PHE A 108 8.50 -8.44 -10.19
N ILE A 109 7.83 -9.57 -10.35
CA ILE A 109 7.94 -10.73 -9.46
C ILE A 109 8.08 -11.97 -10.33
N ASP A 110 9.21 -12.67 -10.16
CA ASP A 110 9.46 -13.98 -10.78
C ASP A 110 9.15 -14.04 -12.29
N GLY A 111 9.71 -13.10 -13.06
CA GLY A 111 9.50 -13.05 -14.51
C GLY A 111 8.23 -12.33 -14.97
N SER A 112 7.33 -11.95 -14.04
CA SER A 112 6.01 -11.40 -14.37
C SER A 112 5.79 -10.00 -13.78
N MET A 113 5.09 -9.13 -14.52
CA MET A 113 4.75 -7.78 -14.07
C MET A 113 3.33 -7.74 -13.50
N TYR A 114 3.17 -7.10 -12.34
CA TYR A 114 1.89 -6.96 -11.64
C TYR A 114 1.50 -5.48 -11.54
N LEU A 115 0.23 -5.18 -11.85
CA LEU A 115 -0.33 -3.83 -11.90
C LEU A 115 -1.49 -3.66 -10.89
N PRO A 116 -1.72 -2.45 -10.35
CA PRO A 116 -2.85 -2.17 -9.48
C PRO A 116 -4.19 -2.39 -10.20
N GLY A 117 -5.01 -3.29 -9.68
CA GLY A 117 -6.36 -3.51 -10.20
C GLY A 117 -6.46 -4.41 -11.43
N ALA A 118 -5.37 -5.05 -11.86
CA ALA A 118 -5.47 -6.22 -12.73
C ALA A 118 -6.27 -7.30 -11.98
N ARG A 119 -7.46 -7.62 -12.51
CA ARG A 119 -8.28 -8.75 -12.06
C ARG A 119 -7.95 -9.95 -12.92
#